data_AF-A0A7M4FRJ1-F1
#
_entry.id   AF-A0A7M4FRJ1-F1
#
_cell.length_a   1.000
_cell.length_b   1.000
_cell.length_c   1.000
_cell.angle_alpha   90.00
_cell.angle_beta   90.00
_cell.angle_gamma   90.00
#
_symmetry.space_group_name_H-M   'P 1'
#
loop_
_entity.id
_entity.type
_entity.pdbx_description
1 polymer ?
#
loop_
_entity_poly.entity_id
_entity_poly.type
_entity_poly.pdbx_seq_one_letter_code
_entity_poly.pdbx_strand_id
1 'polypeptide(L)'
;MEASKDHKFPQKKTRRCSVSDICPPPLIPLIATDIRSGMENERVGVLRDTMFQNHLILKPELGRPRHICARLPGSDFVYGLRLPNEGGVPEAIGHWNVMKVAPKPPKKMPRDFISMNHKAVKAGLITAKEHYRYRQTHDIRLPEDDERHFKKDPPRLPDAMTYGMPPRHHTPITDSPTTFSQAS
;
A
#
# COMPACT_ATOMS: atom_id res chain seq x y z
N MET A 1 35.15 -3.54 -73.78
CA MET A 1 33.72 -3.41 -73.46
C MET A 1 33.59 -3.67 -71.96
N GLU A 2 33.63 -2.60 -71.18
CA GLU A 2 33.77 -2.64 -69.73
C GLU A 2 32.39 -2.41 -69.09
N ALA A 3 31.90 -3.40 -68.34
CA ALA A 3 30.56 -3.38 -67.77
C ALA A 3 30.54 -2.59 -66.45
N SER A 4 29.82 -1.46 -66.46
CA SER A 4 29.55 -0.62 -65.29
C SER A 4 28.73 -1.40 -64.24
N LYS A 5 29.25 -1.51 -63.01
CA LYS A 5 28.53 -2.09 -61.86
C LYS A 5 27.88 -0.97 -61.04
N ASP A 6 26.57 -0.83 -61.20
CA ASP A 6 25.75 0.09 -60.40
C ASP A 6 25.68 -0.39 -58.94
N HIS A 7 26.29 0.38 -58.04
CA HIS A 7 26.19 0.15 -56.60
C HIS A 7 24.95 0.85 -56.04
N LYS A 8 23.88 0.08 -55.78
CA LYS A 8 22.69 0.59 -55.08
C LYS A 8 22.93 0.58 -53.56
N PHE A 9 22.96 1.75 -52.94
CA PHE A 9 22.98 1.89 -51.49
C PHE A 9 21.66 1.40 -50.86
N PRO A 10 21.69 0.63 -49.76
CA PRO A 10 20.48 0.20 -49.07
C PRO A 10 19.87 1.38 -48.30
N GLN A 11 18.67 1.76 -48.70
CA GLN A 11 17.84 2.77 -48.02
C GLN A 11 17.45 2.26 -46.63
N LYS A 12 18.01 2.86 -45.57
CA LYS A 12 17.62 2.60 -44.17
C LYS A 12 16.22 3.16 -43.95
N LYS A 13 15.22 2.27 -43.92
CA LYS A 13 13.86 2.62 -43.49
C LYS A 13 13.91 3.00 -42.01
N THR A 14 13.70 4.27 -41.70
CA THR A 14 13.51 4.72 -40.31
C THR A 14 12.22 4.10 -39.80
N ARG A 15 12.33 3.11 -38.90
CA ARG A 15 11.16 2.56 -38.21
C ARG A 15 10.69 3.65 -37.25
N ARG A 16 9.51 4.22 -37.52
CA ARG A 16 8.83 5.06 -36.53
C ARG A 16 8.37 4.13 -35.43
N CYS A 17 8.93 4.28 -34.22
CA CYS A 17 8.44 3.57 -33.04
C CYS A 17 6.97 3.93 -32.85
N SER A 18 6.12 2.93 -32.83
CA SER A 18 4.70 3.04 -32.48
C SER A 18 4.57 3.37 -31.00
N VAL A 19 3.45 3.96 -30.57
CA VAL A 19 3.20 4.26 -29.14
C VAL A 19 3.28 3.00 -28.27
N SER A 20 2.95 1.83 -28.84
CA SER A 20 3.16 0.50 -28.25
C SER A 20 4.62 0.10 -28.04
N ASP A 21 5.57 0.73 -28.72
CA ASP A 21 7.02 0.55 -28.49
C ASP A 21 7.52 1.45 -27.34
N ILE A 22 6.78 2.52 -27.01
CA ILE A 22 7.10 3.45 -25.92
C ILE A 22 6.45 2.98 -24.60
N CYS A 23 5.26 2.39 -24.67
CA CYS A 23 4.58 1.76 -23.54
C CYS A 23 3.95 0.45 -24.01
N PRO A 24 4.56 -0.72 -23.73
CA PRO A 24 3.91 -1.98 -24.05
C PRO A 24 2.61 -2.12 -23.24
N PRO A 25 1.57 -2.78 -23.81
CA PRO A 25 0.32 -3.09 -23.12
C PRO A 25 0.56 -3.87 -21.82
N PRO A 26 -0.43 -3.98 -20.92
CA PRO A 26 -0.28 -4.53 -19.57
C PRO A 26 0.65 -5.74 -19.57
N LEU A 27 1.77 -5.60 -18.84
CA LEU A 27 2.85 -6.58 -18.77
C LEU A 27 2.29 -7.93 -18.30
N ILE A 28 1.89 -8.76 -19.26
CA ILE A 28 1.65 -10.17 -19.05
C ILE A 28 2.96 -10.77 -18.53
N PRO A 29 2.93 -11.65 -17.51
CA PRO A 29 4.14 -12.32 -17.07
C PRO A 29 4.80 -13.00 -18.26
N LEU A 30 6.11 -12.78 -18.42
CA LEU A 30 6.89 -13.37 -19.51
C LEU A 30 6.75 -14.90 -19.47
N ILE A 31 6.66 -15.54 -20.63
CA ILE A 31 6.64 -16.99 -20.77
C ILE A 31 7.95 -17.43 -21.44
N ALA A 32 8.36 -18.68 -21.25
CA ALA A 32 9.55 -19.25 -21.87
C ALA A 32 9.65 -19.00 -23.39
N THR A 33 8.51 -18.97 -24.09
CA THR A 33 8.40 -18.72 -25.53
C THR A 33 8.76 -17.28 -25.94
N ASP A 34 8.68 -16.32 -25.02
CA ASP A 34 8.91 -14.91 -25.31
C ASP A 34 10.39 -14.54 -25.30
N ILE A 35 11.24 -15.43 -24.77
CA ILE A 35 12.68 -15.19 -24.63
C ILE A 35 13.39 -15.53 -25.92
N ARG A 36 14.05 -14.52 -26.48
CA ARG A 36 14.89 -14.63 -27.67
C ARG A 36 16.34 -14.69 -27.25
N SER A 37 17.16 -15.33 -28.07
CA SER A 37 18.61 -15.33 -27.87
C SER A 37 19.16 -13.90 -27.96
N GLY A 38 20.01 -13.53 -27.02
CA GLY A 38 20.54 -12.18 -26.81
C GLY A 38 19.70 -11.28 -25.89
N MET A 39 18.58 -11.77 -25.34
CA MET A 39 17.85 -11.05 -24.29
C MET A 39 18.55 -11.22 -22.94
N GLU A 40 18.45 -10.21 -22.07
CA GLU A 40 19.12 -10.24 -20.76
C GLU A 40 18.67 -11.42 -19.88
N ASN A 41 17.40 -11.83 -20.05
CA ASN A 41 16.78 -12.94 -19.35
C ASN A 41 16.97 -14.31 -20.01
N GLU A 42 17.80 -14.42 -21.05
CA GLU A 42 18.26 -15.70 -21.58
C GLU A 42 19.03 -16.47 -20.50
N ARG A 43 18.68 -17.75 -20.32
CA ARG A 43 19.28 -18.65 -19.34
C ARG A 43 19.68 -19.94 -20.03
N VAL A 44 20.76 -20.52 -19.53
CA VAL A 44 21.22 -21.85 -19.94
C VAL A 44 20.56 -22.90 -19.04
N GLY A 45 20.11 -24.00 -19.63
CA GLY A 45 19.54 -25.15 -18.92
C GLY A 45 18.02 -25.25 -18.97
N VAL A 46 17.44 -26.04 -18.07
CA VAL A 46 15.99 -26.29 -18.03
C VAL A 46 15.27 -25.05 -17.49
N LEU A 47 14.45 -24.47 -18.35
CA LEU A 47 13.67 -23.28 -18.06
C LEU A 47 12.27 -23.65 -17.56
N ARG A 48 11.80 -23.01 -16.49
CA ARG A 48 10.44 -23.18 -15.96
C ARG A 48 9.68 -21.87 -16.07
N ASP A 49 8.39 -21.93 -16.41
CA ASP A 49 7.55 -20.72 -16.52
C ASP A 49 7.48 -19.92 -15.20
N THR A 50 7.50 -20.61 -14.07
CA THR A 50 7.51 -19.99 -12.73
C THR A 50 8.71 -19.09 -12.49
N MET A 51 9.83 -19.28 -13.22
CA MET A 51 11.01 -18.42 -13.10
C MET A 51 10.76 -17.02 -13.66
N PHE A 52 9.82 -16.88 -14.60
CA PHE A 52 9.43 -15.61 -15.23
C PHE A 52 8.24 -14.94 -14.55
N GLN A 53 7.57 -15.66 -13.67
CA GLN A 53 6.51 -15.13 -12.81
C GLN A 53 7.04 -14.48 -11.53
N ASN A 54 8.34 -14.67 -11.23
CA ASN A 54 8.97 -14.11 -10.03
C ASN A 54 9.90 -12.94 -10.39
N HIS A 55 9.49 -11.73 -10.01
CA HIS A 55 10.25 -10.50 -10.23
C HIS A 55 11.64 -10.49 -9.56
N LEU A 56 11.89 -11.32 -8.53
CA LEU A 56 13.20 -11.44 -7.87
C LEU A 56 14.18 -12.28 -8.67
N ILE A 57 13.67 -13.23 -9.46
CA ILE A 57 14.50 -14.12 -10.27
C ILE A 57 14.85 -13.45 -11.59
N LEU A 58 13.91 -12.71 -12.19
CA LEU A 58 14.09 -11.97 -13.43
C LEU A 58 15.14 -10.86 -13.30
N LYS A 59 16.00 -10.76 -14.31
CA LYS A 59 16.95 -9.67 -14.45
C LYS A 59 16.22 -8.42 -14.99
N PRO A 60 16.49 -7.23 -14.42
CA PRO A 60 15.87 -5.99 -14.87
C PRO A 60 16.46 -5.57 -16.22
N GLU A 61 15.59 -5.38 -17.22
CA GLU A 61 15.97 -4.98 -18.57
C GLU A 61 16.42 -3.51 -18.63
N LEU A 62 17.57 -3.24 -19.25
CA LEU A 62 18.07 -1.87 -19.40
C LEU A 62 17.13 -1.02 -20.25
N GLY A 63 16.82 0.18 -19.78
CA GLY A 63 15.92 1.11 -20.47
C GLY A 63 14.43 0.75 -20.37
N ARG A 64 14.07 -0.31 -19.63
CA ARG A 64 12.69 -0.71 -19.37
C ARG A 64 12.39 -0.73 -17.88
N PRO A 65 11.14 -0.45 -17.48
CA PRO A 65 10.74 -0.65 -16.09
C PRO A 65 10.82 -2.14 -15.72
N ARG A 66 11.12 -2.40 -14.45
CA ARG A 66 11.19 -3.78 -13.93
C ARG A 66 9.83 -4.47 -14.08
N HIS A 67 9.85 -5.71 -14.57
CA HIS A 67 8.64 -6.52 -14.67
C HIS A 67 8.07 -6.86 -13.28
N ILE A 68 6.81 -6.50 -13.05
CA ILE A 68 6.08 -6.83 -11.82
C ILE A 68 5.68 -8.31 -11.76
N CYS A 69 5.60 -8.97 -12.92
CA CYS A 69 5.27 -10.40 -13.07
C CYS A 69 3.92 -10.81 -12.48
N ALA A 70 3.03 -9.84 -12.26
CA ALA A 70 1.66 -10.07 -11.86
C ALA A 70 0.77 -10.21 -13.09
N ARG A 71 -0.28 -11.01 -12.98
CA ARG A 71 -1.31 -11.06 -14.01
C ARG A 71 -2.12 -9.77 -13.95
N LEU A 72 -1.76 -8.84 -14.83
CA LEU A 72 -2.48 -7.61 -14.98
C LEU A 72 -3.80 -7.84 -15.74
N PRO A 73 -4.86 -7.11 -15.38
CA PRO A 73 -6.08 -7.11 -16.19
C PRO A 73 -5.76 -6.60 -17.62
N GLY A 74 -6.49 -7.12 -18.59
CA GLY A 74 -6.23 -6.92 -20.03
C GLY A 74 -6.34 -5.46 -20.48
N SER A 75 -6.12 -5.24 -21.78
CA SER A 75 -6.08 -3.88 -22.37
C SER A 75 -7.36 -3.07 -22.17
N ASP A 76 -8.49 -3.72 -21.92
CA ASP A 76 -9.79 -3.07 -21.72
C ASP A 76 -9.97 -2.52 -20.29
N PHE A 77 -9.03 -2.82 -19.39
CA PHE A 77 -9.08 -2.35 -18.01
C PHE A 77 -8.43 -0.98 -17.86
N VAL A 78 -9.23 -0.02 -17.40
CA VAL A 78 -8.75 1.32 -17.03
C VAL A 78 -8.34 1.30 -15.56
N TYR A 79 -7.04 1.49 -15.32
CA TYR A 79 -6.51 1.64 -13.97
C TYR A 79 -6.96 2.97 -13.35
N GLY A 80 -7.16 2.96 -12.03
CA GLY A 80 -7.58 4.13 -11.26
C GLY A 80 -8.94 3.93 -10.59
N LEU A 81 -9.24 4.79 -9.62
CA LEU A 81 -10.53 4.78 -8.94
C LEU A 81 -11.58 5.45 -9.85
N ARG A 82 -12.53 4.67 -10.35
CA ARG A 82 -13.75 5.23 -10.94
C ARG A 82 -14.65 5.63 -9.78
N LEU A 83 -14.83 6.94 -9.58
CA LEU A 83 -15.80 7.47 -8.64
C LEU A 83 -17.20 7.23 -9.25
N PRO A 84 -18.03 6.37 -8.64
CA PRO A 84 -19.39 6.17 -9.11
C PRO A 84 -20.22 7.40 -8.72
N ASN A 85 -20.42 8.29 -9.69
CA ASN A 85 -21.28 9.47 -9.66
C ASN A 85 -20.77 10.64 -8.81
N GLU A 86 -20.10 11.58 -9.48
CA GLU A 86 -20.11 12.99 -9.06
C GLU A 86 -21.52 13.51 -9.39
N GLY A 87 -22.42 13.51 -8.41
CA GLY A 87 -23.77 14.02 -8.62
C GLY A 87 -23.72 15.42 -9.21
N GLY A 88 -24.52 15.67 -10.26
CA GLY A 88 -24.53 16.96 -10.92
C GLY A 88 -25.05 18.07 -10.00
N VAL A 89 -24.88 19.33 -10.41
CA VAL A 89 -25.45 20.51 -9.72
C VAL A 89 -26.90 20.33 -9.24
N PRO A 90 -27.85 19.80 -10.05
CA PRO A 90 -29.22 19.62 -9.57
C PRO A 90 -29.35 18.56 -8.45
N GLU A 91 -28.53 17.52 -8.44
CA GLU A 91 -28.54 16.51 -7.38
C GLU A 91 -27.98 17.07 -6.07
N ALA A 92 -26.94 17.91 -6.15
CA ALA A 92 -26.37 18.60 -5.00
C ALA A 92 -27.31 19.63 -4.37
N ILE A 93 -28.12 20.33 -5.18
CA ILE A 93 -29.09 21.33 -4.70
C ILE A 93 -30.38 20.67 -4.18
N GLY A 94 -30.86 19.63 -4.87
CA GLY A 94 -32.18 19.04 -4.61
C GLY A 94 -32.20 17.95 -3.52
N HIS A 95 -31.06 17.34 -3.20
CA HIS A 95 -31.03 16.17 -2.31
C HIS A 95 -29.83 16.22 -1.35
N TRP A 96 -30.10 16.09 -0.05
CA TRP A 96 -29.05 15.94 0.96
C TRP A 96 -28.51 14.50 0.93
N ASN A 97 -27.45 14.26 0.15
CA ASN A 97 -26.80 12.95 0.08
C ASN A 97 -25.90 12.71 1.31
N VAL A 98 -26.44 12.11 2.36
CA VAL A 98 -25.62 11.61 3.47
C VAL A 98 -24.89 10.37 2.99
N MET A 99 -23.58 10.48 2.77
CA MET A 99 -22.72 9.34 2.47
C MET A 99 -22.92 8.27 3.55
N LYS A 100 -23.56 7.16 3.17
CA LYS A 100 -23.71 6.02 4.08
C LYS A 100 -22.32 5.43 4.27
N VAL A 101 -21.75 5.64 5.45
CA VAL A 101 -20.51 4.99 5.83
C VAL A 101 -20.75 3.49 5.70
N ALA A 102 -20.03 2.86 4.76
CA ALA A 102 -20.12 1.42 4.61
C ALA A 102 -19.80 0.76 5.95
N PRO A 103 -20.59 -0.24 6.39
CA PRO A 103 -20.31 -0.92 7.65
C PRO A 103 -18.89 -1.46 7.59
N LYS A 104 -18.04 -1.04 8.54
CA LYS A 104 -16.68 -1.57 8.64
C LYS A 104 -16.81 -3.09 8.82
N PRO A 105 -16.07 -3.91 8.05
CA PRO A 105 -16.09 -5.34 8.27
C PRO A 105 -15.68 -5.63 9.73
N PRO A 106 -16.26 -6.66 10.37
CA PRO A 106 -15.90 -6.99 11.73
C PRO A 106 -14.39 -7.24 11.81
N LYS A 107 -13.70 -6.52 12.70
CA LYS A 107 -12.28 -6.74 12.95
C LYS A 107 -12.12 -8.19 13.41
N LYS A 108 -11.38 -9.00 12.64
CA LYS A 108 -11.02 -10.35 13.08
C LYS A 108 -10.01 -10.19 14.22
N MET A 109 -10.44 -10.47 15.44
CA MET A 109 -9.55 -10.39 16.60
C MET A 109 -8.33 -11.32 16.38
N PRO A 110 -7.10 -10.84 16.66
CA PRO A 110 -5.90 -11.63 16.46
C PRO A 110 -5.91 -12.86 17.37
N ARG A 111 -5.27 -13.94 16.92
CA ARG A 111 -5.10 -15.16 17.72
C ARG A 111 -4.06 -14.95 18.80
N ASP A 112 -4.31 -15.49 19.99
CA ASP A 112 -3.34 -15.52 21.08
C ASP A 112 -2.46 -16.76 20.96
N PHE A 113 -1.30 -16.61 20.35
CA PHE A 113 -0.35 -17.71 20.17
C PHE A 113 0.28 -18.17 21.48
N ILE A 114 0.39 -17.31 22.50
CA ILE A 114 1.07 -17.64 23.75
C ILE A 114 0.18 -18.57 24.57
N SER A 115 -1.08 -18.18 24.83
CA SER A 115 -1.99 -19.02 25.59
C SER A 115 -2.35 -20.31 24.85
N MET A 116 -2.45 -20.25 23.52
CA MET A 116 -2.68 -21.42 22.68
C MET A 116 -1.52 -22.42 22.71
N ASN A 117 -0.28 -21.95 22.56
CA ASN A 117 0.89 -22.82 22.65
C ASN A 117 1.04 -23.41 24.06
N HIS A 118 0.81 -22.60 25.11
CA HIS A 118 0.82 -23.07 26.49
C HIS A 118 -0.20 -24.20 26.73
N LYS A 119 -1.44 -24.06 26.25
CA LYS A 119 -2.46 -25.12 26.37
C LYS A 119 -2.11 -26.36 25.55
N ALA A 120 -1.51 -26.20 24.38
CA ALA A 120 -1.04 -27.34 23.57
C ALA A 120 0.04 -28.14 24.30
N VAL A 121 1.01 -27.47 24.94
CA VAL A 121 2.04 -28.13 25.77
C VAL A 121 1.38 -28.80 26.98
N LYS A 122 0.41 -28.14 27.63
CA LYS A 122 -0.36 -28.73 28.74
C LYS A 122 -1.15 -29.97 28.32
N ALA A 123 -1.57 -30.05 27.06
CA ALA A 123 -2.22 -31.23 26.47
C ALA A 123 -1.22 -32.31 26.02
N GLY A 124 0.08 -32.12 26.24
CA GLY A 124 1.13 -33.07 25.87
C GLY A 124 1.55 -33.02 24.39
N LEU A 125 1.15 -31.98 23.65
CA LEU A 125 1.58 -31.77 22.27
C LEU A 125 2.91 -31.01 22.27
N ILE A 126 3.94 -31.62 21.68
CA ILE A 126 5.31 -31.10 21.68
C ILE A 126 5.80 -30.89 20.24
N THR A 127 5.21 -31.61 19.28
CA THR A 127 5.64 -31.57 17.88
C THR A 127 5.02 -30.38 17.14
N ALA A 128 5.78 -29.71 16.26
CA ALA A 128 5.28 -28.59 15.46
C ALA A 128 4.02 -28.93 14.64
N LYS A 129 3.94 -30.16 14.09
CA LYS A 129 2.76 -30.65 13.35
C LYS A 129 1.53 -30.79 14.23
N GLU A 130 1.71 -31.16 15.49
CA GLU A 130 0.64 -31.26 16.48
C GLU A 130 0.14 -29.87 16.88
N HIS A 131 1.06 -28.93 17.14
CA HIS A 131 0.70 -27.53 17.37
C HIS A 131 -0.07 -26.93 16.19
N TYR A 132 0.31 -27.25 14.94
CA TYR A 132 -0.43 -26.82 13.76
C TYR A 132 -1.87 -27.35 13.76
N ARG A 133 -2.07 -28.65 14.04
CA ARG A 133 -3.40 -29.26 14.18
C ARG A 133 -4.19 -28.65 15.34
N TYR A 134 -3.53 -28.39 16.47
CA TYR A 134 -4.14 -27.78 17.65
C TYR A 134 -4.65 -26.37 17.35
N ARG A 135 -3.92 -25.59 16.56
CA ARG A 135 -4.34 -24.25 16.09
C ARG A 135 -5.58 -24.28 15.19
N GLN A 136 -5.82 -25.38 14.47
CA GLN A 136 -7.00 -25.50 13.61
C GLN A 136 -8.27 -25.78 14.43
N THR A 137 -8.15 -26.54 15.52
CA THR A 137 -9.29 -26.95 16.36
C THR A 137 -9.55 -26.02 17.54
N HIS A 138 -8.53 -25.36 18.07
CA HIS A 138 -8.63 -24.47 19.24
C HIS A 138 -8.37 -23.03 18.82
N ASP A 139 -9.44 -22.29 18.54
CA ASP A 139 -9.37 -20.87 18.16
C ASP A 139 -9.43 -19.98 19.41
N ILE A 140 -8.26 -19.64 19.95
CA ILE A 140 -8.13 -18.74 21.09
C ILE A 140 -7.72 -17.37 20.58
N ARG A 141 -8.58 -16.37 20.81
CA ARG A 141 -8.38 -14.98 20.36
C ARG A 141 -8.04 -14.08 21.54
N LEU A 142 -7.22 -13.07 21.27
CA LEU A 142 -6.99 -11.99 22.22
C LEU A 142 -8.28 -11.20 22.39
N PRO A 143 -8.66 -10.82 23.62
CA PRO A 143 -9.82 -9.96 23.85
C PRO A 143 -9.61 -8.61 23.15
N GLU A 144 -10.69 -7.97 22.70
CA GLU A 144 -10.65 -6.69 21.98
C GLU A 144 -10.01 -5.58 22.84
N ASP A 145 -10.02 -5.79 24.15
CA ASP A 145 -9.59 -4.83 25.15
C ASP A 145 -8.08 -4.76 25.41
N ASP A 146 -7.30 -5.67 24.82
CA ASP A 146 -5.84 -5.72 24.91
C ASP A 146 -5.13 -4.86 23.85
N GLU A 147 -5.86 -4.26 22.90
CA GLU A 147 -5.29 -3.23 22.01
C GLU A 147 -4.92 -1.95 22.77
N ARG A 148 -5.37 -1.80 24.03
CA ARG A 148 -4.88 -0.77 24.94
C ARG A 148 -3.44 -1.10 25.35
N HIS A 149 -2.48 -0.68 24.52
CA HIS A 149 -1.05 -0.62 24.86
C HIS A 149 -0.75 0.21 26.14
N PHE A 150 -1.77 0.81 26.76
CA PHE A 150 -1.74 1.46 28.06
C PHE A 150 -2.53 0.64 29.11
N LYS A 151 -2.06 -0.57 29.45
CA LYS A 151 -2.48 -1.28 30.68
C LYS A 151 -1.59 -0.94 31.89
N LYS A 152 -0.66 0.00 31.73
CA LYS A 152 0.04 0.62 32.85
C LYS A 152 -0.61 1.96 33.07
N ASP A 153 -1.17 2.16 34.27
CA ASP A 153 -1.40 3.51 34.79
C ASP A 153 -0.17 4.36 34.46
N PRO A 154 -0.34 5.64 34.06
CA PRO A 154 0.78 6.53 33.90
C PRO A 154 1.65 6.42 35.17
N PRO A 155 2.99 6.33 35.02
CA PRO A 155 3.87 6.18 36.18
C PRO A 155 3.51 7.26 37.19
N ARG A 156 3.25 6.87 38.45
CA ARG A 156 2.88 7.81 39.51
C ARG A 156 3.95 8.90 39.58
N LEU A 157 3.57 10.11 39.21
CA LEU A 157 4.44 11.27 39.34
C LEU A 157 4.54 11.63 40.83
N PRO A 158 5.69 12.10 41.33
CA PRO A 158 5.81 12.61 42.68
C PRO A 158 4.86 13.81 42.89
N ASP A 159 4.19 13.89 44.05
CA ASP A 159 3.23 14.96 44.38
C ASP A 159 3.79 16.40 44.27
N ALA A 160 5.12 16.55 44.31
CA ALA A 160 5.81 17.84 44.24
C ALA A 160 6.19 18.29 42.81
N MET A 161 5.84 17.53 41.78
CA MET A 161 6.24 17.84 40.40
C MET A 161 5.31 18.90 39.78
N THR A 162 5.70 20.18 39.86
CA THR A 162 4.97 21.29 39.20
C THR A 162 5.50 21.49 37.78
N TYR A 163 4.71 21.14 36.78
CA TYR A 163 4.98 21.57 35.40
C TYR A 163 4.60 23.05 35.25
N GLY A 164 5.48 23.83 34.62
CA GLY A 164 5.49 25.29 34.65
C GLY A 164 4.13 25.96 34.52
N MET A 165 3.80 26.78 35.53
CA MET A 165 2.63 27.66 35.49
C MET A 165 2.92 28.81 34.52
N PRO A 166 2.18 28.96 33.40
CA PRO A 166 2.44 30.07 32.48
C PRO A 166 2.19 31.40 33.21
N PRO A 167 3.03 32.43 32.99
CA PRO A 167 2.85 33.73 33.62
C PRO A 167 1.50 34.32 33.20
N ARG A 168 0.72 34.79 34.18
CA ARG A 168 -0.56 35.48 33.94
C ARG A 168 -0.28 36.73 33.10
N HIS A 169 -0.97 36.88 31.97
CA HIS A 169 -0.88 38.08 31.15
C HIS A 169 -1.39 39.29 31.96
N HIS A 170 -0.63 40.39 31.97
CA HIS A 170 -1.02 41.61 32.65
C HIS A 170 -2.31 42.19 32.03
N THR A 171 -3.31 42.48 32.85
CA THR A 171 -4.47 43.28 32.44
C THR A 171 -4.02 44.70 32.05
N PRO A 172 -4.37 45.22 30.86
CA PRO A 172 -3.99 46.57 30.44
C PRO A 172 -4.72 47.64 31.27
N ILE A 173 -4.02 48.74 31.56
CA ILE A 173 -4.39 49.80 32.52
C ILE A 173 -5.48 50.77 32.02
N THR A 174 -6.09 50.50 30.87
CA THR A 174 -6.99 51.45 30.17
C THR A 174 -8.43 51.01 30.26
N ASP A 175 -9.08 51.31 31.38
CA ASP A 175 -10.49 51.73 31.40
C ASP A 175 -10.85 52.26 32.79
N SER A 176 -10.59 53.56 33.00
CA SER A 176 -11.30 54.34 34.01
C SER A 176 -11.87 55.59 33.35
N PRO A 177 -13.11 55.58 32.85
CA PRO A 177 -13.78 56.81 32.45
C PRO A 177 -14.07 57.63 33.71
N THR A 178 -13.24 58.66 33.89
CA THR A 178 -13.49 59.89 34.65
C THR A 178 -14.97 60.25 34.65
N THR A 179 -15.61 60.27 35.82
CA THR A 179 -16.96 60.84 35.97
C THR A 179 -17.05 61.67 37.26
N PHE A 180 -17.29 62.95 37.02
CA PHE A 180 -17.91 63.99 37.86
C PHE A 180 -17.23 64.50 39.12
N SER A 181 -16.59 65.67 38.93
CA SER A 181 -16.52 66.74 39.94
C SER A 181 -17.91 67.39 40.08
N GLN A 182 -18.50 67.28 41.27
CA GLN A 182 -19.39 68.26 41.87
C GLN A 182 -19.13 68.27 43.38
N ALA A 183 -18.62 69.39 43.89
CA ALA A 183 -18.98 69.94 45.22
C ALA A 183 -18.23 71.27 45.47
N SER A 184 -19.03 72.29 45.76
CA SER A 184 -18.76 73.59 46.41
C SER A 184 -17.95 74.66 45.67
#